data_AF-A0A938ICJ3-F1
#
_entry.id   AF-A0A938ICJ3-F1
#
_cell.length_a   1.000
_cell.length_b   1.000
_cell.length_c   1.000
_cell.angle_alpha   90.00
_cell.angle_beta   90.00
_cell.angle_gamma   90.00
#
_symmetry.space_group_name_H-M   'P 1'
#
loop_
_entity.id
_entity.type
_entity.pdbx_description
1 polymer ?
#
loop_
_entity_poly.entity_id
_entity_poly.type
_entity_poly.pdbx_seq_one_letter_code
_entity_poly.pdbx_strand_id
1 'polypeptide(L)'
;MIPRSELFEVSSTYWLIVFAISLYAVAGYFWRFVFGTPDGSGRWQRVTALAATIVVCLTAVDGLNVIQSQLGQNMRMLGTVAVIAATAGLTWLHLSHSKIPRSLFRTRFSCWVILLSSASLAGWSYQRFQERLFPPATTPTLLLSTPRNKKVVHEFVAMTDRNRPIRVYRMEDLGEESLDEDIAFNVDFMESTIQRGPADRMANCHGWVFLDSQYLISGDSVQQILDDNGYEVDAEPKAGDVIVYRSDNRHIVHTGLVRGVLNDGTVIIESKWGIEGTFLHAPEGTPYSTLFEYYRSPRPDNRVKIVPIDELPMDD
;
A
#
# COMPACT_ATOMS: atom_id res chain seq x y z
N MET A 1 16.56 -14.63 -18.44
CA MET A 1 15.70 -15.30 -17.45
C MET A 1 14.67 -14.25 -17.08
N ILE A 2 13.40 -14.40 -17.51
CA ILE A 2 12.36 -13.38 -17.25
C ILE A 2 12.12 -13.35 -15.73
N PRO A 3 12.11 -12.18 -15.07
CA PRO A 3 11.81 -12.09 -13.64
C PRO A 3 10.52 -12.84 -13.32
N ARG A 4 10.51 -13.64 -12.25
CA ARG A 4 9.32 -14.40 -11.81
C ARG A 4 8.10 -13.51 -11.55
N SER A 5 8.32 -12.21 -11.34
CA SER A 5 7.28 -11.18 -11.19
C SER A 5 6.56 -10.83 -12.51
N GLU A 6 7.19 -10.97 -13.67
CA GLU A 6 6.62 -10.51 -14.95
C GLU A 6 5.74 -11.57 -15.64
N LEU A 7 5.91 -12.85 -15.33
CA LEU A 7 5.20 -13.93 -16.04
C LEU A 7 3.68 -13.95 -15.81
N PHE A 8 3.17 -13.19 -14.83
CA PHE A 8 1.74 -12.99 -14.59
C PHE A 8 1.44 -11.60 -14.02
N GLU A 9 1.99 -10.53 -14.62
CA GLU A 9 1.37 -9.21 -14.46
C GLU A 9 0.04 -9.17 -15.21
N VAL A 10 -0.94 -9.77 -14.56
CA VAL A 10 -2.32 -9.74 -14.97
C VAL A 10 -2.81 -8.29 -14.84
N SER A 11 -2.95 -7.61 -15.97
CA SER A 11 -3.35 -6.19 -16.03
C SER A 11 -4.70 -5.95 -15.34
N SER A 12 -4.93 -4.73 -14.86
CA SER A 12 -6.24 -4.30 -14.35
C SER A 12 -7.37 -4.57 -15.34
N THR A 13 -7.09 -4.47 -16.65
CA THR A 13 -7.99 -4.83 -17.74
C THR A 13 -8.47 -6.28 -17.69
N TYR A 14 -7.60 -7.24 -17.34
CA TYR A 14 -8.01 -8.63 -17.19
C TYR A 14 -9.04 -8.78 -16.07
N TRP A 15 -8.79 -8.18 -14.90
CA TRP A 15 -9.70 -8.30 -13.76
C TRP A 15 -11.04 -7.60 -14.01
N LEU A 16 -11.02 -6.50 -14.75
CA LEU A 16 -12.23 -5.86 -15.24
C LEU A 16 -13.05 -6.79 -16.14
N ILE A 17 -12.39 -7.51 -17.06
CA ILE A 17 -13.05 -8.50 -17.93
C ILE A 17 -13.65 -9.64 -17.09
N VAL A 18 -12.89 -10.20 -16.15
CA VAL A 18 -13.38 -11.26 -15.24
C VAL A 18 -14.59 -10.78 -14.43
N PHE A 19 -14.54 -9.54 -13.91
CA PHE A 19 -15.63 -8.93 -13.17
C PHE A 19 -16.88 -8.75 -14.03
N ALA A 20 -16.74 -8.21 -15.25
CA ALA A 20 -17.85 -8.05 -16.19
C ALA A 20 -18.51 -9.39 -16.55
N ILE A 21 -17.71 -10.44 -16.81
CA ILE A 21 -18.21 -11.79 -17.08
C ILE A 21 -18.93 -12.38 -15.86
N SER A 22 -18.42 -12.12 -14.65
CA SER A 22 -19.04 -12.55 -13.39
C SER A 22 -20.40 -11.89 -13.17
N LEU A 23 -20.49 -10.57 -13.38
CA LEU A 23 -21.77 -9.84 -13.29
C LEU A 23 -22.79 -10.36 -14.30
N TYR A 24 -22.34 -10.63 -15.53
CA TYR A 24 -23.20 -11.23 -16.55
C TYR A 24 -23.72 -12.61 -16.13
N ALA A 25 -22.87 -13.45 -15.52
CA ALA A 25 -23.27 -14.74 -14.99
C ALA A 25 -24.30 -14.61 -13.86
N VAL A 26 -24.05 -13.71 -12.90
CA VAL A 26 -24.98 -13.40 -11.79
C VAL A 26 -26.33 -12.93 -12.32
N ALA A 27 -26.34 -11.97 -13.24
CA ALA A 27 -27.56 -11.44 -13.85
C ALA A 27 -28.34 -12.55 -14.59
N GLY A 28 -27.65 -13.42 -15.33
CA GLY A 28 -28.26 -14.55 -16.02
C GLY A 28 -28.90 -15.57 -15.07
N TYR A 29 -28.21 -15.93 -13.98
CA TYR A 29 -28.76 -16.84 -12.97
C TYR A 29 -29.89 -16.22 -12.17
N PHE A 30 -29.78 -14.95 -11.79
CA PHE A 30 -30.81 -14.21 -11.09
C PHE A 30 -32.08 -14.08 -11.94
N TRP A 31 -31.94 -13.69 -13.21
CA TRP A 31 -33.06 -13.61 -14.15
C TRP A 31 -33.78 -14.95 -14.26
N ARG A 32 -33.03 -16.06 -14.39
CA ARG A 32 -33.62 -17.41 -14.42
C ARG A 32 -34.31 -17.77 -13.11
N PHE A 33 -33.77 -17.35 -11.98
CA PHE A 33 -34.35 -17.60 -10.67
C PHE A 33 -35.70 -16.87 -10.51
N VAL A 34 -35.79 -15.62 -10.96
CA VAL A 34 -37.00 -14.79 -10.81
C VAL A 34 -38.04 -15.08 -11.89
N PHE A 35 -37.62 -15.18 -13.16
CA PHE A 35 -38.51 -15.20 -14.33
C PHE A 35 -38.53 -16.56 -15.07
N GLY A 36 -37.67 -17.50 -14.68
CA GLY A 36 -37.50 -18.78 -15.39
C GLY A 36 -36.73 -18.66 -16.71
N THR A 37 -36.75 -19.73 -17.51
CA THR A 37 -36.09 -19.86 -18.81
C THR A 37 -36.94 -19.31 -19.97
N PRO A 38 -36.57 -18.20 -20.63
CA PRO A 38 -37.33 -17.72 -21.79
C PRO A 38 -37.40 -18.80 -22.89
N ASP A 39 -38.50 -18.87 -23.65
CA ASP A 39 -38.62 -19.85 -24.74
C ASP A 39 -37.50 -19.61 -25.77
N GLY A 40 -36.74 -20.67 -26.11
CA GLY A 40 -35.52 -20.58 -26.93
C GLY A 40 -34.20 -20.38 -26.16
N SER A 41 -34.20 -20.38 -24.82
CA SER A 41 -33.04 -20.06 -23.97
C SER A 41 -31.86 -21.05 -23.96
N GLY A 42 -31.91 -22.14 -24.73
CA GLY A 42 -30.88 -23.19 -24.67
C GLY A 42 -29.49 -22.71 -25.10
N ARG A 43 -29.40 -21.65 -25.92
CA ARG A 43 -28.13 -21.00 -26.28
C ARG A 43 -27.64 -20.09 -25.16
N TRP A 44 -28.51 -19.22 -24.65
CA TRP A 44 -28.20 -18.32 -23.53
C TRP A 44 -27.67 -19.07 -22.30
N GLN A 45 -28.30 -20.18 -21.94
CA GLN A 45 -27.87 -20.99 -20.79
C GLN A 45 -26.46 -21.58 -20.95
N ARG A 46 -26.11 -22.02 -22.17
CA ARG A 46 -24.77 -22.53 -22.47
C ARG A 46 -23.73 -21.43 -22.39
N VAL A 47 -24.05 -20.23 -22.85
CA VAL A 47 -23.19 -19.05 -22.75
C VAL A 47 -22.98 -18.64 -21.28
N THR A 48 -24.06 -18.56 -20.48
CA THR A 48 -23.95 -18.24 -19.05
C THR A 48 -23.16 -19.29 -18.27
N ALA A 49 -23.38 -20.58 -18.54
CA ALA A 49 -22.62 -21.66 -17.90
C ALA A 49 -21.14 -21.63 -18.29
N LEU A 50 -20.83 -21.40 -19.57
CA LEU A 50 -19.45 -21.27 -20.04
C LEU A 50 -18.75 -20.05 -19.42
N ALA A 51 -19.43 -18.91 -19.37
CA ALA A 51 -18.95 -17.69 -18.72
C ALA A 51 -18.61 -17.94 -17.25
N ALA A 52 -19.52 -18.58 -16.50
CA ALA A 52 -19.28 -18.94 -15.12
C ALA A 52 -18.10 -19.91 -14.96
N THR A 53 -17.99 -20.93 -15.81
CA THR A 53 -16.84 -21.85 -15.81
C THR A 53 -15.51 -21.13 -16.03
N ILE A 54 -15.45 -20.21 -17.00
CA ILE A 54 -14.24 -19.42 -17.26
C ILE A 54 -13.87 -18.61 -16.01
N VAL A 55 -14.82 -17.89 -15.42
CA VAL A 55 -14.58 -17.10 -14.19
C VAL A 55 -14.09 -17.97 -13.04
N VAL A 56 -14.70 -19.14 -12.81
CA VAL A 56 -14.28 -20.06 -11.73
C VAL A 56 -12.83 -20.51 -11.97
N CYS A 57 -12.49 -20.94 -13.18
CA CYS A 57 -11.13 -21.37 -13.51
C CYS A 57 -10.10 -20.25 -13.32
N LEU A 58 -10.40 -19.05 -13.81
CA LEU A 58 -9.50 -17.89 -13.70
C LEU A 58 -9.32 -17.44 -12.24
N THR A 59 -10.39 -17.45 -11.45
CA THR A 59 -10.33 -17.11 -10.02
C THR A 59 -9.63 -18.20 -9.21
N ALA A 60 -9.78 -19.47 -9.59
CA ALA A 60 -9.09 -20.59 -8.96
C ALA A 60 -7.57 -20.52 -9.16
N VAL A 61 -7.11 -20.14 -10.35
CA VAL A 61 -5.67 -19.92 -10.62
C VAL A 61 -5.12 -18.79 -9.75
N ASP A 62 -5.84 -17.67 -9.63
CA ASP A 62 -5.44 -16.56 -8.74
C ASP A 62 -5.44 -16.98 -7.26
N GLY A 63 -6.51 -17.60 -6.79
CA GLY A 63 -6.62 -18.10 -5.43
C GLY A 63 -5.51 -19.10 -5.10
N LEU A 64 -5.13 -19.95 -6.06
CA LEU A 64 -4.00 -20.86 -5.93
C LEU A 64 -2.68 -20.10 -5.71
N ASN A 65 -2.41 -19.08 -6.52
CA ASN A 65 -1.19 -18.28 -6.41
C ASN A 65 -1.08 -17.61 -5.03
N VAL A 66 -2.19 -17.09 -4.52
CA VAL A 66 -2.28 -16.41 -3.22
C VAL A 66 -2.11 -17.38 -2.06
N ILE A 67 -2.77 -18.54 -2.13
CA ILE A 67 -2.64 -19.58 -1.10
C ILE A 67 -1.21 -20.13 -1.09
N GLN A 68 -0.59 -20.34 -2.25
CA GLN A 68 0.77 -20.83 -2.35
C GLN A 68 1.80 -19.85 -1.81
N SER A 69 1.59 -18.54 -1.94
CA SER A 69 2.49 -17.54 -1.36
C SER A 69 2.46 -17.51 0.16
N GLN A 70 1.35 -17.92 0.80
CA GLN A 70 1.17 -17.90 2.25
C GLN A 70 1.46 -19.25 2.94
N LEU A 71 1.35 -20.37 2.22
CA LEU A 71 1.49 -21.70 2.82
C LEU A 71 2.91 -22.27 2.71
N GLY A 72 3.33 -22.97 3.77
CA GLY A 72 4.52 -23.82 3.77
C GLY A 72 4.43 -24.96 2.75
N GLN A 73 5.58 -25.48 2.31
CA GLN A 73 5.71 -26.37 1.14
C GLN A 73 4.75 -27.57 1.14
N ASN A 74 4.53 -28.21 2.29
CA ASN A 74 3.64 -29.37 2.42
C ASN A 74 2.15 -29.00 2.29
N MET A 75 1.77 -27.79 2.70
CA MET A 75 0.38 -27.32 2.64
C MET A 75 0.00 -26.80 1.25
N ARG A 76 0.98 -26.48 0.40
CA ARG A 76 0.74 -26.06 -1.00
C ARG A 76 0.10 -27.15 -1.84
N MET A 77 0.54 -28.41 -1.68
CA MET A 77 -0.01 -29.53 -2.44
C MET A 77 -1.48 -29.78 -2.06
N LEU A 78 -1.78 -29.79 -0.76
CA LEU A 78 -3.15 -29.95 -0.25
C LEU A 78 -4.08 -28.81 -0.71
N GLY A 79 -3.63 -27.56 -0.61
CA GLY A 79 -4.36 -26.40 -1.11
C GLY A 79 -4.65 -26.49 -2.62
N THR A 80 -3.68 -26.96 -3.40
CA THR A 80 -3.83 -27.13 -4.85
C THR A 80 -4.88 -28.16 -5.22
N VAL A 81 -4.82 -29.33 -4.59
CA VAL A 81 -5.81 -30.40 -4.82
C VAL A 81 -7.21 -29.95 -4.42
N ALA A 82 -7.35 -29.23 -3.30
CA ALA A 82 -8.64 -28.71 -2.84
C ALA A 82 -9.25 -27.69 -3.82
N VAL A 83 -8.43 -26.74 -4.33
CA VAL A 83 -8.87 -25.74 -5.32
C VAL A 83 -9.29 -26.40 -6.63
N ILE A 84 -8.54 -27.39 -7.12
CA ILE A 84 -8.87 -28.13 -8.35
C ILE A 84 -10.19 -28.90 -8.16
N ALA A 85 -10.35 -29.61 -7.04
CA ALA A 85 -11.57 -30.38 -6.75
C ALA A 85 -12.82 -29.48 -6.64
N ALA A 86 -12.70 -28.34 -5.94
CA ALA A 86 -13.78 -27.36 -5.83
C ALA A 86 -14.15 -26.76 -7.20
N THR A 87 -13.15 -26.42 -8.01
CA THR A 87 -13.33 -25.87 -9.36
C THR A 87 -14.03 -26.85 -10.29
N ALA A 88 -13.62 -28.12 -10.26
CA ALA A 88 -14.23 -29.18 -11.05
C ALA A 88 -15.68 -29.43 -10.62
N GLY A 89 -15.95 -29.45 -9.31
CA GLY A 89 -17.29 -29.61 -8.76
C GLY A 89 -18.23 -28.47 -9.15
N LEU A 90 -17.78 -27.21 -9.02
CA LEU A 90 -18.54 -26.03 -9.42
C LEU A 90 -18.79 -26.01 -10.93
N THR A 91 -17.76 -26.28 -11.74
CA THR A 91 -17.88 -26.36 -13.20
C THR A 91 -18.91 -27.40 -13.62
N TRP A 92 -18.83 -28.60 -13.05
CA TRP A 92 -19.80 -29.66 -13.29
C TRP A 92 -21.22 -29.25 -12.88
N LEU A 93 -21.37 -28.56 -11.74
CA LEU A 93 -22.64 -28.03 -11.28
C LEU A 93 -23.21 -27.00 -12.29
N HIS A 94 -22.42 -26.02 -12.73
CA HIS A 94 -22.84 -25.01 -13.70
C HIS A 94 -23.24 -25.62 -15.05
N LEU A 95 -22.50 -26.63 -15.54
CA LEU A 95 -22.78 -27.30 -16.81
C LEU A 95 -24.02 -28.22 -16.72
N SER A 96 -24.16 -28.99 -15.64
CA SER A 96 -25.30 -29.90 -15.42
C SER A 96 -26.62 -29.15 -15.23
N HIS A 97 -26.57 -27.91 -14.73
CA HIS A 97 -27.75 -27.07 -14.48
C HIS A 97 -28.47 -26.56 -15.75
N SER A 98 -27.82 -26.66 -16.90
CA SER A 98 -28.42 -26.33 -18.21
C SER A 98 -29.60 -27.23 -18.57
N LYS A 99 -29.76 -28.39 -17.92
CA LYS A 99 -30.80 -29.38 -18.24
C LYS A 99 -31.95 -29.46 -17.24
N ILE A 100 -31.95 -28.64 -16.18
CA ILE A 100 -32.92 -28.77 -15.08
C ILE A 100 -34.22 -27.98 -15.33
N PRO A 101 -35.42 -28.62 -15.21
CA PRO A 101 -36.73 -27.97 -15.36
C PRO A 101 -36.99 -26.85 -14.35
N ARG A 102 -37.76 -25.82 -14.75
CA ARG A 102 -38.10 -24.64 -13.92
C ARG A 102 -38.73 -24.99 -12.56
N SER A 103 -39.59 -26.01 -12.51
CA SER A 103 -40.32 -26.41 -11.30
C SER A 103 -39.41 -26.88 -10.16
N LEU A 104 -38.23 -27.40 -10.48
CA LEU A 104 -37.24 -27.87 -9.51
C LEU A 104 -36.19 -26.80 -9.16
N PHE A 105 -36.22 -25.66 -9.85
CA PHE A 105 -35.21 -24.61 -9.71
C PHE A 105 -35.44 -23.77 -8.45
N ARG A 106 -36.70 -23.52 -8.10
CA ARG A 106 -37.06 -22.59 -7.02
C ARG A 106 -36.89 -23.17 -5.62
N THR A 107 -36.86 -24.50 -5.50
CA THR A 107 -36.85 -25.23 -4.21
C THR A 107 -35.52 -25.91 -3.90
N ARG A 108 -34.55 -25.87 -4.82
CA ARG A 108 -33.29 -26.61 -4.65
C ARG A 108 -32.16 -25.72 -4.17
N PHE A 109 -31.55 -26.16 -3.06
CA PHE A 109 -30.32 -25.63 -2.48
C PHE A 109 -29.24 -25.35 -3.52
N SER A 110 -29.13 -26.17 -4.58
CA SER A 110 -28.16 -25.99 -5.67
C SER A 110 -28.27 -24.64 -6.39
N CYS A 111 -29.47 -24.07 -6.53
CA CYS A 111 -29.64 -22.78 -7.21
C CYS A 111 -29.13 -21.62 -6.35
N TRP A 112 -29.36 -21.69 -5.04
CA TRP A 112 -28.80 -20.75 -4.07
C TRP A 112 -27.29 -20.84 -4.01
N VAL A 113 -26.73 -22.05 -4.02
CA VAL A 113 -25.27 -22.27 -4.08
C VAL A 113 -24.68 -21.62 -5.34
N ILE A 114 -25.30 -21.80 -6.51
CA ILE A 114 -24.84 -21.18 -7.78
C ILE A 114 -24.91 -19.65 -7.73
N LEU A 115 -26.00 -19.09 -7.18
CA LEU A 115 -26.18 -17.64 -7.08
C LEU A 115 -25.14 -17.03 -6.13
N LEU A 116 -24.97 -17.63 -4.95
CA LEU A 116 -24.01 -17.18 -3.94
C LEU A 116 -22.58 -17.32 -4.45
N SER A 117 -22.21 -18.44 -5.08
CA SER A 117 -20.86 -18.61 -5.65
C SER A 117 -20.57 -17.56 -6.72
N SER A 118 -21.52 -17.30 -7.62
CA SER A 118 -21.36 -16.29 -8.68
C SER A 118 -21.21 -14.89 -8.10
N ALA A 119 -21.98 -14.54 -7.06
CA ALA A 119 -21.87 -13.26 -6.38
C ALA A 119 -20.55 -13.10 -5.63
N SER A 120 -20.07 -14.15 -4.94
CA SER A 120 -18.76 -14.15 -4.29
C SER A 120 -17.61 -13.98 -5.29
N LEU A 121 -17.69 -14.62 -6.46
CA LEU A 121 -16.71 -14.46 -7.54
C LEU A 121 -16.70 -13.03 -8.12
N ALA A 122 -17.88 -12.42 -8.28
CA ALA A 122 -17.98 -11.02 -8.69
C ALA A 122 -17.37 -10.08 -7.63
N GLY A 123 -17.64 -10.32 -6.34
CA GLY A 123 -17.02 -9.56 -5.25
C GLY A 123 -15.50 -9.70 -5.22
N TRP A 124 -14.97 -10.92 -5.34
CA TRP A 124 -13.54 -11.19 -5.37
C TRP A 124 -12.85 -10.53 -6.57
N SER A 125 -13.40 -10.69 -7.78
CA SER A 125 -12.83 -10.08 -8.99
C SER A 125 -12.86 -8.55 -8.94
N TYR A 126 -13.91 -7.94 -8.36
CA TYR A 126 -13.96 -6.50 -8.11
C TYR A 126 -12.89 -6.07 -7.11
N GLN A 127 -12.72 -6.80 -6.00
CA GLN A 127 -11.66 -6.50 -5.04
C GLN A 127 -10.28 -6.57 -5.69
N ARG A 128 -10.00 -7.60 -6.49
CA ARG A 128 -8.73 -7.71 -7.24
C ARG A 128 -8.53 -6.58 -8.24
N PHE A 129 -9.59 -6.19 -8.94
CA PHE A 129 -9.56 -5.04 -9.84
C PHE A 129 -9.22 -3.74 -9.07
N GLN A 130 -9.86 -3.53 -7.93
CA GLN A 130 -9.60 -2.39 -7.04
C GLN A 130 -8.16 -2.40 -6.52
N GLU A 131 -7.66 -3.55 -6.02
CA GLU A 131 -6.27 -3.72 -5.58
C GLU A 131 -5.24 -3.56 -6.70
N ARG A 132 -5.64 -3.51 -7.98
CA ARG A 132 -4.73 -3.27 -9.10
C ARG A 132 -4.84 -1.86 -9.65
N LEU A 133 -6.04 -1.28 -9.65
CA LEU A 133 -6.23 0.14 -9.99
C LEU A 133 -5.70 1.06 -8.89
N PHE A 134 -5.94 0.66 -7.66
CA PHE A 134 -5.52 1.33 -6.44
C PHE A 134 -4.78 0.28 -5.63
N PRO A 135 -3.55 -0.10 -6.03
CA PRO A 135 -2.73 -0.95 -5.20
C PRO A 135 -2.80 -0.40 -3.78
N PRO A 136 -3.26 -1.21 -2.78
CA PRO A 136 -3.24 -0.75 -1.41
C PRO A 136 -1.80 -0.30 -1.23
N ALA A 137 -1.60 0.98 -0.90
CA ALA A 137 -0.26 1.53 -0.75
C ALA A 137 0.48 0.50 0.08
N THR A 138 1.38 -0.26 -0.55
CA THR A 138 2.14 -1.27 0.14
C THR A 138 3.05 -0.41 0.95
N THR A 139 2.56 0.01 2.13
CA THR A 139 3.27 0.82 3.10
C THR A 139 4.61 0.17 3.16
N PRO A 140 5.66 0.77 2.57
CA PRO A 140 6.91 0.06 2.42
C PRO A 140 7.34 -0.22 3.85
N THR A 141 7.18 -1.47 4.28
CA THR A 141 7.24 -1.82 5.70
C THR A 141 8.63 -1.48 6.25
N LEU A 142 9.61 -1.44 5.35
CA LEU A 142 11.00 -1.03 5.58
C LEU A 142 11.20 0.49 5.67
N LEU A 143 10.42 1.33 4.97
CA LEU A 143 10.59 2.79 5.02
C LEU A 143 9.78 3.44 6.15
N LEU A 144 8.66 2.82 6.55
CA LEU A 144 7.72 3.38 7.53
C LEU A 144 7.92 2.87 8.96
N SER A 145 8.47 1.67 9.13
CA SER A 145 8.85 1.25 10.47
C SER A 145 10.15 1.95 10.83
N THR A 146 10.15 2.73 11.92
CA THR A 146 11.44 3.09 12.53
C THR A 146 12.23 1.79 12.64
N PRO A 147 13.46 1.75 12.09
CA PRO A 147 14.25 0.55 12.07
C PRO A 147 14.20 -0.12 13.44
N ARG A 148 13.85 -1.41 13.48
CA ARG A 148 13.61 -2.15 14.74
C ARG A 148 14.78 -2.02 15.72
N ASN A 149 15.97 -1.74 15.20
CA ASN A 149 17.23 -1.69 15.92
C ASN A 149 17.68 -0.24 16.16
N LYS A 150 16.76 0.65 16.57
CA LYS A 150 17.13 2.00 17.05
C LYS A 150 17.44 1.96 18.54
N LYS A 151 18.57 2.55 18.95
CA LYS A 151 18.92 2.78 20.35
C LYS A 151 18.61 4.22 20.74
N VAL A 152 18.06 4.38 21.93
CA VAL A 152 17.92 5.71 22.55
C VAL A 152 19.32 6.22 22.85
N VAL A 153 19.59 7.48 22.49
CA VAL A 153 20.81 8.18 22.90
C VAL A 153 20.51 8.82 24.25
N HIS A 154 21.28 8.47 25.28
CA HIS A 154 21.06 8.93 26.65
C HIS A 154 21.89 10.16 27.01
N GLU A 155 22.78 10.56 26.13
CA GLU A 155 23.70 11.68 26.32
C GLU A 155 23.11 12.99 25.79
N PHE A 156 22.18 12.92 24.85
CA PHE A 156 21.63 14.08 24.15
C PHE A 156 20.10 14.03 24.04
N VAL A 157 19.48 15.21 24.04
CA VAL A 157 18.08 15.41 23.63
C VAL A 157 17.98 16.57 22.65
N ALA A 158 16.91 16.56 21.84
CA ALA A 158 16.53 17.73 21.07
C ALA A 158 15.54 18.58 21.88
N MET A 159 15.63 19.91 21.80
CA MET A 159 14.78 20.83 22.56
C MET A 159 13.92 21.66 21.61
N THR A 160 12.61 21.66 21.86
CA THR A 160 11.67 22.56 21.20
C THR A 160 11.76 23.98 21.77
N ASP A 161 11.13 24.94 21.10
CA ASP A 161 11.12 26.35 21.52
C ASP A 161 10.36 26.56 22.84
N ARG A 162 9.53 25.60 23.25
CA ARG A 162 8.86 25.57 24.55
C ARG A 162 9.63 24.79 25.61
N ASN A 163 10.92 24.54 25.39
CA ASN A 163 11.80 23.78 26.26
C ASN A 163 11.29 22.37 26.58
N ARG A 164 10.53 21.73 25.69
CA ARG A 164 10.12 20.33 25.87
C ARG A 164 11.16 19.41 25.24
N PRO A 165 11.73 18.44 25.99
CA PRO A 165 12.73 17.54 25.44
C PRO A 165 12.09 16.54 24.48
N ILE A 166 12.83 16.25 23.42
CA ILE A 166 12.53 15.24 22.41
C ILE A 166 13.62 14.19 22.46
N ARG A 167 13.18 12.95 22.63
CA ARG A 167 14.07 11.80 22.58
C ARG A 167 14.63 11.62 21.17
N VAL A 168 15.95 11.50 21.09
CA VAL A 168 16.67 11.21 19.85
C VAL A 168 17.22 9.78 19.87
N TYR A 169 17.43 9.22 18.69
CA TYR A 169 17.85 7.83 18.52
C TYR A 169 19.02 7.73 17.55
N ARG A 170 19.77 6.63 17.64
CA ARG A 170 20.74 6.19 16.64
C ARG A 170 20.41 4.79 16.15
N MET A 171 20.83 4.49 14.94
CA MET A 171 20.87 3.11 14.46
C MET A 171 21.91 2.33 15.26
N GLU A 172 21.53 1.14 15.74
CA GLU A 172 22.51 0.19 16.23
C GLU A 172 23.40 -0.26 15.07
N ASP A 173 24.70 -0.25 15.27
CA ASP A 173 25.65 -0.79 14.31
C ASP A 173 25.47 -2.30 14.26
N LEU A 174 24.83 -2.81 13.20
CA LEU A 174 24.62 -4.23 12.98
C LEU A 174 25.87 -4.90 12.36
N GLY A 175 26.99 -4.18 12.27
CA GLY A 175 28.20 -4.62 11.57
C GLY A 175 28.16 -4.31 10.07
N GLU A 176 29.22 -4.73 9.36
CA GLU A 176 29.37 -4.61 7.91
C GLU A 176 28.40 -5.50 7.11
N GLU A 177 27.21 -5.81 7.64
CA GLU A 177 26.12 -6.22 6.75
C GLU A 177 25.89 -5.06 5.79
N SER A 178 26.29 -5.27 4.54
CA SER A 178 25.98 -4.38 3.44
C SER A 178 24.49 -4.07 3.55
N LEU A 179 24.14 -2.79 3.49
CA LEU A 179 22.78 -2.48 3.05
C LEU A 179 22.71 -3.16 1.68
N ASP A 180 22.11 -4.34 1.62
CA ASP A 180 21.89 -4.99 0.34
C ASP A 180 21.12 -3.96 -0.48
N GLU A 181 21.77 -3.45 -1.52
CA GLU A 181 21.23 -2.48 -2.49
C GLU A 181 19.93 -3.02 -3.12
N ASP A 182 19.64 -4.32 -2.90
CA ASP A 182 18.45 -5.07 -3.27
C ASP A 182 17.21 -4.80 -2.40
N ILE A 183 17.21 -3.80 -1.49
CA ILE A 183 15.93 -3.22 -1.04
C ILE A 183 15.37 -2.46 -2.24
N ALA A 184 14.73 -3.23 -3.13
CA ALA A 184 14.12 -2.81 -4.36
C ALA A 184 13.11 -1.70 -4.07
N PHE A 185 13.59 -0.45 -4.15
CA PHE A 185 12.74 0.69 -4.39
C PHE A 185 11.93 0.36 -5.64
N ASN A 186 10.62 0.58 -5.56
CA ASN A 186 9.78 0.43 -6.73
C ASN A 186 10.37 1.33 -7.83
N VAL A 187 10.82 0.72 -8.93
CA VAL A 187 11.62 1.36 -10.00
C VAL A 187 10.95 2.65 -10.47
N ASP A 188 9.62 2.67 -10.46
CA ASP A 188 8.76 3.79 -10.81
C ASP A 188 9.10 5.11 -10.09
N PHE A 189 9.50 5.09 -8.81
CA PHE A 189 9.87 6.32 -8.09
C PHE A 189 11.25 6.81 -8.47
N MET A 190 12.18 5.91 -8.78
CA MET A 190 13.55 6.30 -9.15
C MET A 190 13.60 7.02 -10.49
N GLU A 191 12.69 6.71 -11.41
CA GLU A 191 12.61 7.40 -12.72
C GLU A 191 12.12 8.85 -12.62
N SER A 192 11.36 9.17 -11.57
CA SER A 192 10.76 10.49 -11.35
C SER A 192 11.48 11.35 -10.30
N THR A 193 12.66 10.92 -9.85
CA THR A 193 13.43 11.60 -8.80
C THR A 193 14.88 11.88 -9.19
N ILE A 194 15.49 12.86 -8.52
CA ILE A 194 16.90 13.22 -8.70
C ILE A 194 17.62 12.99 -7.38
N GLN A 195 18.52 12.03 -7.31
CA GLN A 195 19.33 11.81 -6.12
C GLN A 195 20.28 12.99 -5.86
N ARG A 196 20.30 13.48 -4.62
CA ARG A 196 21.11 14.61 -4.13
C ARG A 196 22.23 14.18 -3.20
N GLY A 197 22.06 13.04 -2.53
CA GLY A 197 23.03 12.54 -1.56
C GLY A 197 22.98 11.02 -1.40
N PRO A 198 24.07 10.42 -0.92
CA PRO A 198 24.16 8.98 -0.70
C PRO A 198 23.30 8.55 0.49
N ALA A 199 23.16 7.23 0.67
CA ALA A 199 22.61 6.65 1.88
C ALA A 199 23.41 7.07 3.12
N ASP A 200 22.72 7.28 4.23
CA ASP A 200 23.33 7.67 5.51
C ASP A 200 22.44 7.19 6.68
N ARG A 201 23.00 6.34 7.53
CA ARG A 201 22.31 5.71 8.67
C ARG A 201 22.21 6.64 9.90
N MET A 202 22.83 7.82 9.89
CA MET A 202 22.86 8.73 11.04
C MET A 202 21.51 9.36 11.34
N ALA A 203 20.67 9.56 10.33
CA ALA A 203 19.34 10.13 10.49
C ALA A 203 18.31 9.44 9.61
N ASN A 204 17.04 9.55 10.00
CA ASN A 204 15.91 9.28 9.12
C ASN A 204 15.47 10.58 8.42
N CYS A 205 14.38 10.52 7.65
CA CYS A 205 13.77 11.69 7.02
C CYS A 205 13.51 12.86 7.97
N HIS A 206 12.98 12.57 9.16
CA HIS A 206 12.71 13.59 10.18
C HIS A 206 13.99 14.19 10.76
N GLY A 207 14.95 13.34 11.10
CA GLY A 207 16.26 13.77 11.59
C GLY A 207 17.03 14.63 10.59
N TRP A 208 16.91 14.31 9.30
CA TRP A 208 17.49 15.12 8.23
C TRP A 208 16.89 16.53 8.18
N VAL A 209 15.56 16.66 8.34
CA VAL A 209 14.88 17.98 8.34
C VAL A 209 15.19 18.79 9.60
N PHE A 210 15.07 18.18 10.79
CA PHE A 210 15.03 18.93 12.05
C PHE A 210 16.34 18.89 12.85
N LEU A 211 17.20 17.90 12.62
CA LEU A 211 18.40 17.61 13.43
C LEU A 211 19.69 17.62 12.62
N ASP A 212 19.68 18.23 11.43
CA ASP A 212 20.85 18.37 10.57
C ASP A 212 21.57 17.04 10.31
N SER A 213 20.79 15.98 10.11
CA SER A 213 21.25 14.61 9.86
C SER A 213 22.03 13.93 11.00
N GLN A 214 21.97 14.43 12.24
CA GLN A 214 22.77 13.86 13.33
C GLN A 214 22.13 12.69 14.08
N TYR A 215 20.79 12.62 14.09
CA TYR A 215 20.03 11.62 14.84
C TYR A 215 18.70 11.27 14.17
N LEU A 216 18.06 10.19 14.59
CA LEU A 216 16.70 9.82 14.21
C LEU A 216 15.70 10.36 15.24
N ILE A 217 14.50 10.73 14.79
CA ILE A 217 13.33 11.04 15.64
C ILE A 217 12.06 10.40 15.09
N SER A 218 11.02 10.21 15.92
CA SER A 218 9.73 9.65 15.50
C SER A 218 8.81 10.71 14.89
N GLY A 219 7.78 10.26 14.18
CA GLY A 219 6.70 11.14 13.70
C GLY A 219 5.96 11.86 14.83
N ASP A 220 5.78 11.23 15.99
CA ASP A 220 5.17 11.88 17.16
C ASP A 220 6.03 13.06 17.66
N SER A 221 7.36 12.90 17.66
CA SER A 221 8.29 13.99 17.98
C SER A 221 8.17 15.12 16.96
N VAL A 222 7.95 14.81 15.67
CA VAL A 222 7.70 15.86 14.66
C VAL A 222 6.44 16.63 14.98
N GLN A 223 5.34 15.97 15.35
CA GLN A 223 4.12 16.69 15.74
C GLN A 223 4.38 17.62 16.92
N GLN A 224 5.14 17.16 17.93
CA GLN A 224 5.56 18.00 19.05
C GLN A 224 6.39 19.22 18.61
N ILE A 225 7.32 19.05 17.66
CA ILE A 225 8.12 20.15 17.09
C ILE A 225 7.22 21.18 16.40
N LEU A 226 6.28 20.73 15.56
CA LEU A 226 5.37 21.61 14.83
C LEU A 226 4.56 22.47 15.82
N ASP A 227 4.00 21.83 16.84
CA ASP A 227 3.16 22.48 17.85
C ASP A 227 3.94 23.48 18.73
N ASP A 228 5.16 23.11 19.14
CA ASP A 228 5.96 23.92 20.06
C ASP A 228 6.65 25.09 19.37
N ASN A 229 7.11 24.90 18.14
CA ASN A 229 7.90 25.88 17.42
C ASN A 229 7.02 26.80 16.55
N GLY A 230 5.69 26.72 16.73
CA GLY A 230 4.72 27.63 16.11
C GLY A 230 4.57 27.45 14.61
N TYR A 231 4.70 26.23 14.09
CA TYR A 231 4.44 25.97 12.68
C TYR A 231 2.95 26.13 12.37
N GLU A 232 2.66 26.75 11.22
CA GLU A 232 1.29 26.91 10.71
C GLU A 232 1.13 26.21 9.37
N VAL A 233 -0.05 25.62 9.13
CA VAL A 233 -0.37 25.02 7.83
C VAL A 233 -0.53 26.13 6.80
N ASP A 234 0.10 25.98 5.64
CA ASP A 234 0.02 26.94 4.53
C ASP A 234 -0.38 26.21 3.23
N ALA A 235 -1.29 26.82 2.46
CA ALA A 235 -1.72 26.31 1.16
C ALA A 235 -0.83 26.78 0.00
N GLU A 236 -0.02 27.83 0.22
CA GLU A 236 0.90 28.42 -0.75
C GLU A 236 2.35 28.14 -0.33
N PRO A 237 2.89 26.94 -0.61
CA PRO A 237 4.22 26.56 -0.17
C PRO A 237 5.30 27.46 -0.78
N LYS A 238 6.37 27.67 -0.02
CA LYS A 238 7.56 28.43 -0.43
C LYS A 238 8.81 27.66 -0.06
N ALA A 239 9.92 28.02 -0.70
CA ALA A 239 11.22 27.45 -0.36
C ALA A 239 11.51 27.64 1.14
N GLY A 240 11.89 26.57 1.81
CA GLY A 240 12.13 26.54 3.27
C GLY A 240 10.96 25.99 4.10
N ASP A 241 9.74 25.93 3.55
CA ASP A 241 8.62 25.28 4.22
C ASP A 241 8.86 23.77 4.38
N VAL A 242 8.21 23.17 5.36
CA VAL A 242 8.26 21.73 5.63
C VAL A 242 7.03 21.08 5.02
N ILE A 243 7.20 20.02 4.24
CA ILE A 243 6.09 19.13 3.85
C ILE A 243 6.01 17.97 4.84
N VAL A 244 4.81 17.66 5.30
CA VAL A 244 4.54 16.57 6.25
C VAL A 244 3.57 15.59 5.59
N TYR A 245 4.01 14.35 5.43
CA TYR A 245 3.20 13.26 4.90
C TYR A 245 2.58 12.47 6.04
N ARG A 246 1.31 12.08 5.89
CA ARG A 246 0.56 11.33 6.89
C ARG A 246 0.03 10.02 6.31
N SER A 247 -0.03 8.98 7.13
CA SER A 247 -0.77 7.75 6.75
C SER A 247 -2.28 7.98 6.76
N ASP A 248 -3.05 7.01 6.29
CA ASP A 248 -4.52 7.02 6.37
C ASP A 248 -5.04 7.18 7.82
N ASN A 249 -4.27 6.67 8.79
CA ASN A 249 -4.53 6.81 10.22
C ASN A 249 -4.01 8.15 10.81
N ARG A 250 -3.65 9.11 9.95
CA ARG A 250 -3.16 10.46 10.29
C ARG A 250 -1.83 10.55 11.04
N HIS A 251 -1.12 9.44 11.23
CA HIS A 251 0.24 9.45 11.80
C HIS A 251 1.23 10.09 10.82
N ILE A 252 2.15 10.92 11.32
CA ILE A 252 3.25 11.46 10.51
C ILE A 252 4.18 10.31 10.13
N VAL A 253 4.38 10.15 8.83
CA VAL A 253 5.17 9.05 8.26
C VAL A 253 6.43 9.51 7.54
N HIS A 254 6.45 10.75 7.05
CA HIS A 254 7.56 11.29 6.31
C HIS A 254 7.57 12.81 6.37
N THR A 255 8.74 13.41 6.22
CA THR A 255 8.92 14.86 6.14
C THR A 255 9.97 15.22 5.10
N GLY A 256 9.80 16.36 4.46
CA GLY A 256 10.76 16.94 3.53
C GLY A 256 10.79 18.45 3.62
N LEU A 257 11.72 19.06 2.88
CA LEU A 257 11.82 20.50 2.71
C LEU A 257 11.35 20.90 1.32
N VAL A 258 10.51 21.92 1.24
CA VAL A 258 10.23 22.58 -0.03
C VAL A 258 11.49 23.31 -0.47
N ARG A 259 12.05 22.93 -1.63
CA ARG A 259 13.22 23.60 -2.22
C ARG A 259 12.83 24.75 -3.12
N GLY A 260 11.65 24.70 -3.71
CA GLY A 260 11.13 25.78 -4.54
C GLY A 260 9.78 25.43 -5.14
N VAL A 261 9.17 26.44 -5.76
CA VAL A 261 7.97 26.32 -6.58
C VAL A 261 8.32 26.87 -7.96
N LEU A 262 8.14 26.05 -8.99
CA LEU A 262 8.40 26.42 -10.38
C LEU A 262 7.33 27.38 -10.90
N ASN A 263 7.58 28.00 -12.05
CA ASN A 263 6.68 29.00 -12.64
C ASN A 263 5.28 28.46 -12.99
N ASP A 264 5.16 27.15 -13.19
CA ASP A 264 3.88 26.47 -13.46
C ASP A 264 3.16 26.02 -12.18
N GLY A 265 3.70 26.36 -11.00
CA GLY A 265 3.16 25.95 -9.70
C GLY A 265 3.70 24.61 -9.19
N THR A 266 4.54 23.90 -9.95
CA THR A 266 5.12 22.62 -9.51
C THR A 266 6.01 22.84 -8.28
N VAL A 267 5.67 22.17 -7.17
CA VAL A 267 6.45 22.21 -5.94
C VAL A 267 7.56 21.16 -6.01
N ILE A 268 8.80 21.54 -5.69
CA ILE A 268 9.94 20.63 -5.62
C ILE A 268 10.30 20.39 -4.17
N ILE A 269 10.28 19.12 -3.76
CA ILE A 269 10.60 18.66 -2.42
C ILE A 269 11.99 18.03 -2.42
N GLU A 270 12.80 18.34 -1.41
CA GLU A 270 13.96 17.52 -1.05
C GLU A 270 13.64 16.74 0.22
N SER A 271 13.82 15.43 0.19
CA SER A 271 13.68 14.62 1.39
C SER A 271 14.62 13.42 1.38
N LYS A 272 14.95 12.92 2.57
CA LYS A 272 15.70 11.68 2.74
C LYS A 272 14.72 10.50 2.81
N TRP A 273 14.98 9.40 2.12
CA TRP A 273 14.08 8.23 2.18
C TRP A 273 14.58 7.22 3.20
N GLY A 274 14.15 7.39 4.45
CA GLY A 274 14.54 6.51 5.54
C GLY A 274 16.01 6.73 5.88
N ILE A 275 16.80 5.66 5.85
CA ILE A 275 18.27 5.69 6.00
C ILE A 275 19.01 5.78 4.66
N GLU A 276 18.27 5.82 3.55
CA GLU A 276 18.81 5.80 2.20
C GLU A 276 19.20 7.21 1.73
N GLY A 277 19.23 7.45 0.42
CA GLY A 277 19.63 8.73 -0.15
C GLY A 277 18.70 9.90 0.18
N THR A 278 19.15 11.09 -0.20
CA THR A 278 18.29 12.28 -0.32
C THR A 278 17.93 12.50 -1.78
N PHE A 279 16.69 12.91 -2.04
CA PHE A 279 16.12 12.98 -3.38
C PHE A 279 15.34 14.28 -3.56
N LEU A 280 15.42 14.87 -4.77
CA LEU A 280 14.45 15.85 -5.25
C LEU A 280 13.29 15.12 -5.94
N HIS A 281 12.06 15.52 -5.62
CA HIS A 281 10.86 14.91 -6.15
C HIS A 281 9.65 15.87 -6.09
N ALA A 282 8.61 15.56 -6.86
CA ALA A 282 7.29 16.18 -6.68
C ALA A 282 6.64 15.66 -5.38
N PRO A 283 5.68 16.37 -4.76
CA PRO A 283 5.04 15.93 -3.52
C PRO A 283 4.48 14.51 -3.59
N GLU A 284 3.87 14.14 -4.71
CA GLU A 284 3.30 12.81 -4.94
C GLU A 284 4.36 11.75 -5.32
N GLY A 285 5.56 12.19 -5.72
CA GLY A 285 6.68 11.35 -6.17
C GLY A 285 7.47 10.74 -5.01
N THR A 286 6.78 10.16 -4.03
CA THR A 286 7.39 9.63 -2.80
C THR A 286 6.78 8.27 -2.43
N PRO A 287 7.56 7.32 -1.89
CA PRO A 287 7.05 5.99 -1.55
C PRO A 287 6.21 5.95 -0.25
N TYR A 288 6.02 7.09 0.43
CA TYR A 288 5.44 7.13 1.78
C TYR A 288 3.92 7.30 1.81
N SER A 289 3.41 8.40 1.26
CA SER A 289 1.98 8.75 1.24
C SER A 289 1.73 9.87 0.24
N THR A 290 0.51 9.95 -0.26
CA THR A 290 0.01 11.08 -1.06
C THR A 290 -0.81 12.06 -0.23
N LEU A 291 -1.05 11.78 1.06
CA LEU A 291 -1.70 12.69 2.00
C LEU A 291 -0.65 13.57 2.66
N PHE A 292 -0.55 14.83 2.25
CA PHE A 292 0.42 15.77 2.79
C PHE A 292 -0.13 17.17 3.00
N GLU A 293 0.53 17.91 3.88
CA GLU A 293 0.28 19.32 4.19
C GLU A 293 1.64 20.05 4.24
N TYR A 294 1.63 21.34 3.91
CA TYR A 294 2.80 22.20 4.06
C TYR A 294 2.70 23.01 5.34
N TYR A 295 3.83 23.15 6.02
CA TYR A 295 3.96 23.84 7.28
C TYR A 295 5.04 24.91 7.17
N ARG A 296 4.71 26.14 7.55
CA ARG A 296 5.64 27.27 7.59
C ARG A 296 6.06 27.55 9.02
N SER A 297 7.37 27.65 9.23
CA SER A 297 7.97 28.09 10.48
C SER A 297 8.01 29.63 10.51
N PRO A 298 7.78 30.27 11.67
CA PRO A 298 8.11 31.68 11.86
C PRO A 298 9.63 31.91 11.99
N ARG A 299 10.40 30.83 12.15
CA ARG A 299 11.86 30.86 12.33
C ARG A 299 12.59 30.93 10.99
N PRO A 300 13.84 31.44 10.97
CA PRO A 300 14.65 31.47 9.75
C PRO A 300 15.11 30.08 9.29
N ASP A 301 15.09 29.07 10.17
CA ASP A 301 15.35 27.68 9.81
C ASP A 301 14.42 26.70 10.55
N ASN A 302 14.52 25.42 10.19
CA ASN A 302 13.68 24.36 10.76
C ASN A 302 14.36 23.61 11.91
N ARG A 303 15.60 23.95 12.27
CA ARG A 303 16.41 23.15 13.19
C ARG A 303 15.88 23.25 14.62
N VAL A 304 16.05 22.18 15.38
CA VAL A 304 15.87 22.20 16.84
C VAL A 304 17.22 22.04 17.53
N LYS A 305 17.37 22.64 18.71
CA LYS A 305 18.64 22.63 19.44
C LYS A 305 18.87 21.24 20.01
N ILE A 306 20.05 20.66 19.78
CA ILE A 306 20.48 19.43 20.46
C ILE A 306 21.32 19.85 21.67
N VAL A 307 21.00 19.33 22.85
CA VAL A 307 21.68 19.66 24.11
C VAL A 307 22.09 18.39 24.85
N PRO A 308 23.22 18.40 25.58
CA PRO A 308 23.54 17.36 26.55
C PRO A 308 22.46 17.24 27.63
N ILE A 309 22.16 16.02 28.10
CA ILE A 309 21.14 15.80 29.13
C ILE A 309 21.50 16.43 30.47
N ASP A 310 22.79 16.51 30.81
CA ASP A 310 23.30 17.13 32.03
C ASP A 310 23.21 18.67 32.04
N GLU A 311 22.95 19.29 30.88
CA GLU A 311 22.66 20.72 30.74
C GLU A 311 21.16 21.05 30.85
N LEU A 312 20.28 20.04 30.99
CA LEU A 312 18.86 20.30 31.16
C LEU A 312 18.61 20.97 32.52
N PRO A 313 17.75 22.00 32.59
CA PRO A 313 17.34 22.55 33.87
C PRO A 313 16.72 21.41 34.68
N MET A 314 17.33 21.10 35.83
CA MET A 314 16.71 20.22 36.81
C MET A 314 15.44 20.94 37.26
N ASP A 315 14.28 20.31 37.12
CA ASP A 315 13.04 20.82 37.70
C ASP A 315 13.25 20.88 39.22
N ASP A 316 13.50 22.07 39.76
CA ASP A 316 13.56 22.36 41.20
C ASP A 316 12.19 22.15 41.88
#